data_AF-A0A6P7M9W6-F1
#
_entry.id   AF-A0A6P7M9W6-F1
#
_cell.length_a   1.000
_cell.length_b   1.000
_cell.length_c   1.000
_cell.angle_alpha   90.00
_cell.angle_beta   90.00
_cell.angle_gamma   90.00
#
_symmetry.space_group_name_H-M   'P 1'
#
loop_
_entity.id
_entity.type
_entity.pdbx_description
1 polymer ?
#
loop_
_entity_poly.entity_id
_entity_poly.type
_entity_poly.pdbx_seq_one_letter_code
_entity_poly.pdbx_strand_id
1 'polypeptide(L)'
;MSFQESPRTEEDEAFYAQCRAAYLAILRSSLTNITSKQQLCRVLQQAGRNPSQATLNKYWTLKTTKLNFDDFCDILKCEKKTEEADLMRAFKKMDINEDGYITHSELEQALTTRGEKMTSEEVNAIFSLADVNNDGKLDYAEFCRLLVSTVEQCQVAAKERLEADARLKRQNFGSQSYSPQKPTATSTSTATTHTQSPETSDAMVKKDTRSSSRPSSARSRRSSLSNSVTITSNSNKASKVSEPSGLQEWHHSCMKGCFFLEDDGSISSLQYQLHVPQTTKVYLTIQPVSLSHRPEKPSSWMTVDTALFIVSAGETKEDSALVCFTESKDKDRYVWKGELSAGNYYLLPFTSGCRLKKSKKCVSNKPVELVYRTDTGELDLSRELREVLSDIFQVIDLDGNGLLSLEEYNFFELRTSGEKCDKDAWAVCKENFDMRKNQLTRQGFMELNLMEATEKDGEPADLWVTIEAMGYNRMLEMAEACPFQIDVHCESTQASIQPLSLDTGPKLLNQALQKSITSKTGAKALKGQDNVFIYTYRGEHRISSLIANKTNQKVTVHVNNEQSRNCTSSRSMSVFAVEVPARTKMVCQHVLPISDKQDWTYSCVETVIPCM
;
A
#
# COMPACT_ATOMS: atom_id res chain seq x y z
N MET A 1 -25.70 19.43 -2.26
CA MET A 1 -24.45 20.11 -2.65
C MET A 1 -23.58 19.09 -3.35
N SER A 2 -23.14 19.41 -4.55
CA SER A 2 -22.26 18.61 -5.41
C SER A 2 -20.98 18.24 -4.65
N PHE A 3 -20.81 16.95 -4.36
CA PHE A 3 -19.54 16.41 -3.90
C PHE A 3 -18.57 16.51 -5.07
N GLN A 4 -17.70 17.51 -5.01
CA GLN A 4 -16.56 17.64 -5.89
C GLN A 4 -15.68 16.40 -5.67
N GLU A 5 -15.40 15.66 -6.75
CA GLU A 5 -14.47 14.53 -6.76
C GLU A 5 -13.19 14.91 -6.01
N SER A 6 -12.73 14.04 -5.12
CA SER A 6 -11.37 14.16 -4.61
C SER A 6 -10.41 13.81 -5.77
N PRO A 7 -9.45 14.67 -6.16
CA PRO A 7 -8.57 14.45 -7.34
C PRO A 7 -7.64 13.23 -7.25
N ARG A 8 -7.73 12.45 -6.15
CA ARG A 8 -6.73 11.49 -5.68
C ARG A 8 -6.61 10.21 -6.52
N THR A 9 -7.49 9.96 -7.50
CA THR A 9 -7.43 8.76 -8.36
C THR A 9 -6.73 9.02 -9.70
N GLU A 10 -6.95 10.17 -10.33
CA GLU A 10 -6.37 10.47 -11.64
C GLU A 10 -4.85 10.67 -11.59
N GLU A 11 -4.33 11.30 -10.54
CA GLU A 11 -2.89 11.54 -10.42
C GLU A 11 -2.09 10.25 -10.19
N ASP A 12 -2.64 9.30 -9.43
CA ASP A 12 -1.99 8.01 -9.19
C ASP A 12 -2.01 7.16 -10.46
N GLU A 13 -3.13 7.15 -11.18
CA GLU A 13 -3.23 6.48 -12.48
C GLU A 13 -2.28 7.10 -13.51
N ALA A 14 -2.17 8.43 -13.54
CA ALA A 14 -1.22 9.15 -14.40
C ALA A 14 0.24 8.85 -14.04
N PHE A 15 0.58 8.81 -12.74
CA PHE A 15 1.91 8.44 -12.27
C PHE A 15 2.30 7.03 -12.71
N TYR A 16 1.42 6.04 -12.49
CA TYR A 16 1.69 4.66 -12.88
C TYR A 16 1.75 4.49 -14.40
N ALA A 17 0.92 5.23 -15.16
CA ALA A 17 1.00 5.27 -16.61
C ALA A 17 2.36 5.81 -17.08
N GLN A 18 2.89 6.85 -16.43
CA GLN A 18 4.21 7.40 -16.71
C GLN A 18 5.33 6.41 -16.37
N CYS A 19 5.29 5.78 -15.19
CA CYS A 19 6.24 4.73 -14.81
C CYS A 19 6.25 3.61 -15.84
N ARG A 20 5.07 3.18 -16.28
CA ARG A 20 4.91 2.11 -17.26
C ARG A 20 5.50 2.50 -18.61
N ALA A 21 5.25 3.71 -19.10
CA ALA A 21 5.82 4.23 -20.33
C ALA A 21 7.36 4.19 -20.29
N ALA A 22 7.96 4.73 -19.22
CA ALA A 22 9.40 4.77 -19.04
C ALA A 22 10.04 3.37 -18.95
N TYR A 23 9.41 2.47 -18.19
CA TYR A 23 9.88 1.10 -18.04
C TYR A 23 9.86 0.35 -19.36
N LEU A 24 8.78 0.51 -20.13
CA LEU A 24 8.59 -0.14 -21.42
C LEU A 24 9.43 0.49 -22.55
N ALA A 25 9.93 1.71 -22.38
CA ALA A 25 10.88 2.31 -23.32
C ALA A 25 12.21 1.56 -23.36
N ILE A 26 12.63 0.98 -22.23
CA ILE A 26 13.89 0.25 -22.10
C ILE A 26 13.67 -1.27 -22.12
N LEU A 27 12.62 -1.73 -21.44
CA LEU A 27 12.33 -3.14 -21.24
C LEU A 27 11.18 -3.57 -22.14
N ARG A 28 11.28 -4.77 -22.70
CA ARG A 28 10.28 -5.28 -23.67
C ARG A 28 8.93 -5.62 -23.02
N SER A 29 8.84 -5.57 -21.70
CA SER A 29 7.67 -5.91 -20.89
C SER A 29 7.82 -5.36 -19.48
N SER A 30 6.72 -4.96 -18.84
CA SER A 30 6.65 -4.61 -17.41
C SER A 30 6.94 -5.79 -16.48
N LEU A 31 7.02 -7.01 -17.03
CA LEU A 31 7.36 -8.24 -16.32
C LEU A 31 8.85 -8.60 -16.42
N THR A 32 9.59 -7.91 -17.28
CA THR A 32 11.03 -8.11 -17.39
C THR A 32 11.69 -7.35 -16.24
N ASN A 33 12.37 -8.06 -15.34
CA ASN A 33 13.10 -7.40 -14.27
C ASN A 33 14.28 -6.59 -14.84
N ILE A 34 14.59 -5.48 -14.18
CA ILE A 34 15.87 -4.78 -14.32
C ILE A 34 16.94 -5.70 -13.73
N THR A 35 17.92 -6.09 -14.53
CA THR A 35 19.00 -7.02 -14.14
C THR A 35 20.37 -6.37 -14.08
N SER A 36 20.46 -5.07 -14.38
CA SER A 36 21.71 -4.33 -14.25
C SER A 36 21.51 -2.89 -13.78
N LYS A 37 22.53 -2.34 -13.11
CA LYS A 37 22.62 -0.93 -12.72
C LYS A 37 22.41 0.02 -13.92
N GLN A 38 22.91 -0.38 -15.09
CA GLN A 38 22.75 0.41 -16.33
C GLN A 38 21.28 0.43 -16.81
N GLN A 39 20.56 -0.68 -16.69
CA GLN A 39 19.12 -0.71 -16.98
C GLN A 39 18.34 0.16 -16.01
N LEU A 40 18.66 0.11 -14.70
CA LEU A 40 18.02 0.99 -13.70
C LEU A 40 18.20 2.47 -14.06
N CYS A 41 19.43 2.87 -14.39
CA CYS A 41 19.74 4.23 -14.80
C CYS A 41 18.90 4.67 -16.00
N ARG A 42 18.88 3.86 -17.06
CA ARG A 42 18.12 4.19 -18.28
C ARG A 42 16.63 4.31 -18.02
N VAL A 43 16.05 3.42 -17.22
CA VAL A 43 14.61 3.45 -16.92
C VAL A 43 14.25 4.69 -16.09
N LEU A 44 15.08 5.07 -15.11
CA LEU A 44 14.91 6.31 -14.34
C LEU A 44 15.03 7.56 -15.24
N GLN A 45 15.97 7.56 -16.17
CA GLN A 45 16.10 8.63 -17.18
C GLN A 45 14.88 8.76 -18.08
N GLN A 46 14.33 7.64 -18.55
CA GLN A 46 13.09 7.64 -19.33
C GLN A 46 11.87 8.11 -18.52
N ALA A 47 11.91 7.97 -17.20
CA ALA A 47 10.90 8.52 -16.29
C ALA A 47 11.15 10.00 -15.93
N GLY A 48 12.19 10.60 -16.52
CA GLY A 48 12.59 11.99 -16.29
C GLY A 48 13.21 12.21 -14.91
N ARG A 49 14.03 11.28 -14.45
CA ARG A 49 14.99 11.50 -13.37
C ARG A 49 16.39 11.53 -13.93
N ASN A 50 17.28 12.28 -13.30
CA ASN A 50 18.70 12.24 -13.61
C ASN A 50 19.48 11.66 -12.42
N PRO A 51 19.48 10.33 -12.23
CA PRO A 51 20.07 9.72 -11.04
C PRO A 51 21.61 9.79 -11.10
N SER A 52 22.23 10.29 -10.04
CA SER A 52 23.68 10.19 -9.86
C SER A 52 24.14 8.74 -9.64
N GLN A 53 25.43 8.45 -9.80
CA GLN A 53 26.06 7.19 -9.40
C GLN A 53 25.82 6.88 -7.92
N ALA A 54 25.80 7.90 -7.05
CA ALA A 54 25.47 7.72 -5.64
C ALA A 54 24.01 7.25 -5.46
N THR A 55 23.07 7.90 -6.16
CA THR A 55 21.66 7.48 -6.21
C THR A 55 21.53 6.05 -6.73
N LEU A 56 22.23 5.70 -7.82
CA LEU A 56 22.19 4.35 -8.37
C LEU A 56 22.82 3.32 -7.42
N ASN A 57 23.90 3.66 -6.72
CA ASN A 57 24.53 2.78 -5.72
C ASN A 57 23.64 2.54 -4.50
N LYS A 58 22.81 3.53 -4.13
CA LYS A 58 21.82 3.40 -3.07
C LYS A 58 20.80 2.29 -3.37
N TYR A 59 20.32 2.21 -4.62
CA TYR A 59 19.26 1.27 -5.01
C TYR A 59 19.79 -0.03 -5.68
N TRP A 60 21.01 0.00 -6.23
CA TRP A 60 21.66 -1.15 -6.86
C TRP A 60 22.94 -1.52 -6.09
N THR A 61 22.79 -2.31 -5.03
CA THR A 61 23.89 -2.77 -4.17
C THR A 61 24.53 -4.06 -4.69
N LEU A 62 25.65 -4.49 -4.09
CA LEU A 62 26.27 -5.79 -4.39
C LEU A 62 25.34 -7.00 -4.13
N LYS A 63 24.28 -6.82 -3.32
CA LYS A 63 23.27 -7.86 -3.05
C LYS A 63 22.09 -7.83 -4.03
N THR A 64 21.94 -6.75 -4.79
CA THR A 64 20.82 -6.57 -5.72
C THR A 64 21.08 -7.37 -6.99
N THR A 65 20.28 -8.41 -7.23
CA THR A 65 20.38 -9.24 -8.45
C THR A 65 19.33 -8.90 -9.49
N LYS A 66 18.15 -8.43 -9.06
CA LYS A 66 17.04 -8.02 -9.92
C LYS A 66 16.16 -6.98 -9.21
N LEU A 67 15.55 -6.07 -9.97
CA LEU A 67 14.47 -5.18 -9.50
C LEU A 67 13.26 -5.34 -10.43
N ASN A 68 12.08 -5.49 -9.85
CA ASN A 68 10.82 -5.60 -10.59
C ASN A 68 10.22 -4.19 -10.86
N PHE A 69 9.03 -4.14 -11.47
CA PHE A 69 8.37 -2.87 -11.80
C PHE A 69 7.90 -2.09 -10.55
N ASP A 70 7.48 -2.79 -9.50
CA ASP A 70 7.06 -2.16 -8.24
C ASP A 70 8.25 -1.52 -7.54
N ASP A 71 9.38 -2.23 -7.45
CA ASP A 71 10.64 -1.71 -6.92
C ASP A 71 11.05 -0.42 -7.65
N PHE A 72 10.91 -0.41 -8.98
CA PHE A 72 11.17 0.78 -9.80
C PHE A 72 10.21 1.93 -9.48
N CYS A 73 8.92 1.67 -9.34
CA CYS A 73 7.94 2.70 -8.99
C CYS A 73 8.24 3.32 -7.62
N ASP A 74 8.63 2.52 -6.64
CA ASP A 74 8.93 3.00 -5.30
C ASP A 74 10.25 3.79 -5.26
N ILE A 75 11.25 3.39 -6.05
CA ILE A 75 12.46 4.21 -6.30
C ILE A 75 12.06 5.56 -6.89
N LEU A 76 11.18 5.58 -7.89
CA LEU A 76 10.76 6.82 -8.56
C LEU A 76 9.96 7.77 -7.65
N LYS A 77 9.21 7.22 -6.69
CA LYS A 77 8.52 8.00 -5.64
C LYS A 77 9.51 8.62 -4.66
N CYS A 78 10.57 7.90 -4.31
CA CYS A 78 11.60 8.37 -3.40
C CYS A 78 12.53 9.41 -4.06
N GLU A 79 12.72 9.34 -5.38
CA GLU A 79 13.60 10.23 -6.11
C GLU A 79 12.90 11.52 -6.53
N LYS A 80 13.44 12.67 -6.09
CA LYS A 80 12.90 13.99 -6.46
C LYS A 80 13.12 14.28 -7.94
N LYS A 81 12.18 15.01 -8.53
CA LYS A 81 12.40 15.64 -9.84
C LYS A 81 13.42 16.77 -9.67
N THR A 82 14.22 17.02 -10.71
CA THR A 82 15.07 18.21 -10.73
C THR A 82 14.17 19.44 -10.82
N GLU A 83 14.24 20.31 -9.82
CA GLU A 83 13.47 21.57 -9.78
C GLU A 83 14.29 22.73 -10.33
N GLU A 84 13.61 23.81 -10.75
CA GLU A 84 14.25 25.04 -11.25
C GLU A 84 15.25 25.63 -10.24
N ALA A 85 14.94 25.54 -8.94
CA ALA A 85 15.84 25.98 -7.88
C ALA A 85 17.16 25.19 -7.82
N ASP A 86 17.13 23.89 -8.15
CA ASP A 86 18.33 23.07 -8.22
C ASP A 86 19.16 23.40 -9.46
N LEU A 87 18.50 23.69 -10.59
CA LEU A 87 19.15 24.17 -11.81
C LEU A 87 19.82 25.54 -11.60
N MET A 88 19.14 26.47 -10.94
CA MET A 88 19.69 27.79 -10.58
C MET A 88 20.92 27.66 -9.68
N ARG A 89 20.86 26.77 -8.68
CA ARG A 89 22.00 26.52 -7.79
C ARG A 89 23.18 25.88 -8.54
N ALA A 90 22.91 25.02 -9.50
CA ALA A 90 23.96 24.42 -10.34
C ALA A 90 24.59 25.47 -11.27
N PHE A 91 23.78 26.32 -11.92
CA PHE A 91 24.24 27.40 -12.80
C PHE A 91 25.20 28.34 -12.06
N LYS A 92 24.80 28.86 -10.90
CA LYS A 92 25.64 29.73 -10.07
C LYS A 92 26.94 29.08 -9.56
N LYS A 93 27.00 27.75 -9.53
CA LYS A 93 28.24 27.03 -9.14
C LYS A 93 29.19 26.82 -10.32
N MET A 94 28.66 26.88 -11.55
CA MET A 94 29.42 26.70 -12.78
C MET A 94 29.90 28.05 -13.34
N ASP A 95 29.09 29.09 -13.20
CA ASP A 95 29.46 30.48 -13.46
C ASP A 95 30.44 30.96 -12.37
N ILE A 96 31.75 30.85 -12.65
CA ILE A 96 32.82 31.14 -11.68
C ILE A 96 33.04 32.65 -11.56
N ASN A 97 32.87 33.38 -12.66
CA ASN A 97 33.10 34.81 -12.74
C ASN A 97 31.85 35.64 -12.39
N GLU A 98 30.71 34.99 -12.17
CA GLU A 98 29.39 35.57 -11.87
C GLU A 98 28.92 36.58 -12.94
N ASP A 99 29.32 36.35 -14.20
CA ASP A 99 28.94 37.23 -15.32
C ASP A 99 27.55 36.93 -15.89
N GLY A 100 26.88 35.89 -15.37
CA GLY A 100 25.55 35.46 -15.79
C GLY A 100 25.54 34.51 -16.98
N TYR A 101 26.72 34.06 -17.43
CA TYR A 101 26.91 33.13 -18.54
C TYR A 101 27.87 32.01 -18.15
N ILE A 102 27.75 30.86 -18.79
CA ILE A 102 28.72 29.76 -18.65
C ILE A 102 29.48 29.63 -19.97
N THR A 103 30.77 29.94 -19.94
CA THR A 103 31.65 29.72 -21.09
C THR A 103 31.98 28.23 -21.25
N HIS A 104 32.42 27.83 -22.44
CA HIS A 104 32.88 26.46 -22.70
C HIS A 104 33.94 26.00 -21.69
N SER A 105 34.91 26.86 -21.38
CA SER A 105 35.98 26.57 -20.42
C SER A 105 35.45 26.37 -19.00
N GLU A 106 34.45 27.15 -18.58
CA GLU A 106 33.83 27.01 -17.25
C GLU A 106 33.01 25.72 -17.15
N LEU A 107 32.28 25.38 -18.22
CA LEU A 107 31.54 24.12 -18.31
C LEU A 107 32.49 22.91 -18.28
N GLU A 108 33.57 22.95 -19.07
CA GLU A 108 34.59 21.89 -19.09
C GLU A 108 35.26 21.76 -17.73
N GLN A 109 35.68 22.86 -17.11
CA GLN A 109 36.28 22.83 -15.78
C GLN A 109 35.32 22.24 -14.74
N ALA A 110 34.05 22.65 -14.75
CA ALA A 110 33.04 22.17 -13.82
C ALA A 110 32.77 20.67 -13.97
N LEU A 111 32.56 20.19 -15.21
CA LEU A 111 32.16 18.81 -15.51
C LEU A 111 33.33 17.81 -15.53
N THR A 112 34.58 18.26 -15.68
CA THR A 112 35.77 17.39 -15.60
C THR A 112 36.38 17.34 -14.19
N THR A 113 36.18 18.38 -13.37
CA THR A 113 36.83 18.50 -12.05
C THR A 113 35.93 18.05 -10.90
N ARG A 114 34.61 18.24 -10.99
CA ARG A 114 33.66 18.06 -9.87
C ARG A 114 32.62 16.98 -10.19
N GLY A 115 32.26 16.18 -9.18
CA GLY A 115 31.19 15.18 -9.29
C GLY A 115 31.55 13.99 -10.20
N GLU A 116 30.61 13.59 -11.05
CA GLU A 116 30.80 12.54 -12.06
C GLU A 116 31.49 13.14 -13.28
N LYS A 117 32.78 12.84 -13.41
CA LYS A 117 33.64 13.41 -14.44
C LYS A 117 33.20 12.94 -15.83
N MET A 118 32.95 13.90 -16.72
CA MET A 118 32.74 13.66 -18.14
C MET A 118 34.06 13.80 -18.92
N THR A 119 34.13 13.20 -20.11
CA THR A 119 35.27 13.43 -21.02
C THR A 119 35.12 14.76 -21.76
N SER A 120 36.23 15.35 -22.22
CA SER A 120 36.18 16.59 -22.99
C SER A 120 35.33 16.46 -24.26
N GLU A 121 35.28 15.28 -24.89
CA GLU A 121 34.39 15.03 -26.03
C GLU A 121 32.91 15.08 -25.66
N GLU A 122 32.52 14.56 -24.49
CA GLU A 122 31.15 14.62 -23.99
C GLU A 122 30.74 16.06 -23.66
N VAL A 123 31.64 16.84 -23.05
CA VAL A 123 31.41 18.27 -22.77
C VAL A 123 31.24 19.06 -24.06
N ASN A 124 32.08 18.82 -25.07
CA ASN A 124 31.98 19.48 -26.38
C ASN A 124 30.63 19.21 -27.06
N ALA A 125 30.17 17.95 -27.00
CA ALA A 125 28.89 17.56 -27.56
C ALA A 125 27.72 18.24 -26.82
N ILE A 126 27.78 18.29 -25.48
CA ILE A 126 26.77 18.96 -24.66
C ILE A 126 26.72 20.46 -24.96
N PHE A 127 27.87 21.13 -25.02
CA PHE A 127 27.97 22.56 -25.28
C PHE A 127 27.36 22.91 -26.65
N SER A 128 27.72 22.15 -27.69
CA SER A 128 27.20 22.35 -29.06
C SER A 128 25.69 22.12 -29.18
N LEU A 129 25.09 21.34 -28.28
CA LEU A 129 23.64 21.12 -28.22
C LEU A 129 22.92 22.21 -27.42
N ALA A 130 23.61 22.84 -26.46
CA ALA A 130 23.05 23.83 -25.55
C ALA A 130 23.03 25.24 -26.14
N ASP A 131 24.15 25.64 -26.78
CA ASP A 131 24.39 26.96 -27.38
C ASP A 131 23.62 27.09 -28.70
N VAL A 132 22.40 27.63 -28.65
CA VAL A 132 21.54 27.72 -29.85
C VAL A 132 21.79 29.02 -30.59
N ASN A 133 22.12 30.09 -29.88
CA ASN A 133 22.44 31.38 -30.49
C ASN A 133 23.87 31.42 -31.08
N ASN A 134 24.70 30.40 -30.80
CA ASN A 134 26.10 30.26 -31.22
C ASN A 134 26.98 31.44 -30.79
N ASP A 135 26.71 32.00 -29.62
CA ASP A 135 27.49 33.11 -29.06
C ASP A 135 28.73 32.65 -28.29
N GLY A 136 28.93 31.32 -28.17
CA GLY A 136 30.06 30.71 -27.49
C GLY A 136 29.96 30.74 -25.96
N LYS A 137 28.78 31.07 -25.44
CA LYS A 137 28.44 31.06 -24.02
C LYS A 137 27.04 30.44 -23.83
N LEU A 138 26.71 30.04 -22.60
CA LEU A 138 25.39 29.55 -22.26
C LEU A 138 24.73 30.50 -21.28
N ASP A 139 23.63 31.13 -21.68
CA ASP A 139 22.79 31.86 -20.73
C ASP A 139 21.96 30.89 -19.86
N TYR A 140 21.35 31.41 -18.79
CA TYR A 140 20.55 30.60 -17.88
C TYR A 140 19.38 29.88 -18.57
N ALA A 141 18.73 30.52 -19.55
CA ALA A 141 17.61 29.94 -20.28
C ALA A 141 18.08 28.80 -21.20
N GLU A 142 19.23 28.94 -21.86
CA GLU A 142 19.85 27.91 -22.68
C GLU A 142 20.32 26.71 -21.84
N PHE A 143 20.94 26.97 -20.69
CA PHE A 143 21.32 25.95 -19.72
C PHE A 143 20.11 25.16 -19.18
N CYS A 144 19.04 25.88 -18.82
CA CYS A 144 17.80 25.24 -18.35
C CYS A 144 17.11 24.47 -19.48
N ARG A 145 17.07 25.03 -20.69
CA ARG A 145 16.48 24.36 -21.85
C ARG A 145 17.18 23.03 -22.13
N LEU A 146 18.51 22.96 -22.08
CA LEU A 146 19.22 21.69 -22.26
C LEU A 146 18.74 20.62 -21.26
N LEU A 147 18.68 20.96 -19.98
CA LEU A 147 18.37 19.99 -18.92
C LEU A 147 16.88 19.63 -18.85
N VAL A 148 15.99 20.60 -19.04
CA VAL A 148 14.54 20.39 -19.00
C VAL A 148 14.03 19.76 -20.28
N SER A 149 14.47 20.25 -21.46
CA SER A 149 14.03 19.72 -22.75
C SER A 149 14.42 18.27 -22.94
N THR A 150 15.59 17.84 -22.48
CA THR A 150 16.00 16.42 -22.62
C THR A 150 15.14 15.49 -21.76
N VAL A 151 14.76 15.94 -20.55
CA VAL A 151 13.89 15.21 -19.63
C VAL A 151 12.46 15.12 -20.16
N GLU A 152 11.91 16.24 -20.63
CA GLU A 152 10.58 16.31 -21.22
C GLU A 152 10.49 15.51 -22.52
N GLN A 153 11.49 15.61 -23.40
CA GLN A 153 11.55 14.82 -24.63
C GLN A 153 11.61 13.32 -24.36
N CYS A 154 12.36 12.86 -23.36
CA CYS A 154 12.38 11.44 -22.99
C CYS A 154 11.00 10.96 -22.50
N GLN A 155 10.33 11.76 -21.66
CA GLN A 155 9.00 11.42 -21.14
C GLN A 155 7.94 11.43 -22.24
N VAL A 156 7.94 12.44 -23.11
CA VAL A 156 7.04 12.55 -24.26
C VAL A 156 7.29 11.41 -25.23
N ALA A 157 8.55 11.13 -25.60
CA ALA A 157 8.88 10.03 -26.50
C ALA A 157 8.52 8.65 -25.90
N ALA A 158 8.71 8.45 -24.60
CA ALA A 158 8.30 7.21 -23.93
C ALA A 158 6.77 7.05 -23.95
N LYS A 159 6.03 8.15 -23.70
CA LYS A 159 4.56 8.16 -23.73
C LYS A 159 4.01 7.99 -25.15
N GLU A 160 4.55 8.71 -26.13
CA GLU A 160 4.19 8.58 -27.54
C GLU A 160 4.53 7.19 -28.08
N ARG A 161 5.66 6.59 -27.68
CA ARG A 161 5.99 5.21 -28.06
C ARG A 161 5.02 4.20 -27.45
N LEU A 162 4.60 4.42 -26.20
CA LEU A 162 3.52 3.65 -25.57
C LEU A 162 2.19 3.85 -26.33
N GLU A 163 1.92 5.06 -26.82
CA GLU A 163 0.68 5.40 -27.53
C GLU A 163 0.65 4.93 -29.00
N ALA A 164 1.78 4.97 -29.70
CA ALA A 164 1.94 4.64 -31.11
C ALA A 164 2.10 3.13 -31.35
N ASP A 165 2.73 2.41 -30.43
CA ASP A 165 2.91 0.97 -30.58
C ASP A 165 1.65 0.22 -30.11
N ALA A 166 0.78 -0.10 -31.08
CA ALA A 166 -0.41 -0.93 -30.86
C ALA A 166 -0.08 -2.31 -30.23
N ARG A 167 1.16 -2.82 -30.32
CA ARG A 167 1.60 -4.04 -29.61
C ARG A 167 2.01 -3.80 -28.16
N LEU A 168 2.56 -2.64 -27.79
CA LEU A 168 2.80 -2.27 -26.39
C LEU A 168 1.51 -1.81 -25.69
N LYS A 169 0.61 -1.12 -26.40
CA LYS A 169 -0.82 -0.98 -26.01
C LYS A 169 -1.49 -2.35 -25.86
N ARG A 170 -1.22 -3.32 -26.75
CA ARG A 170 -1.72 -4.72 -26.65
C ARG A 170 -0.89 -5.64 -25.74
N GLN A 171 0.20 -5.16 -25.13
CA GLN A 171 0.76 -5.74 -23.91
C GLN A 171 0.00 -5.22 -22.67
N ASN A 172 -1.21 -4.69 -22.87
CA ASN A 172 -2.34 -5.12 -22.05
C ASN A 172 -2.37 -6.66 -22.01
N PHE A 173 -2.74 -7.23 -20.88
CA PHE A 173 -3.19 -8.62 -20.92
C PHE A 173 -4.47 -8.65 -21.77
N GLY A 174 -4.31 -8.97 -23.06
CA GLY A 174 -5.42 -9.06 -24.02
C GLY A 174 -6.52 -10.01 -23.54
N SER A 175 -7.77 -9.89 -23.96
CA SER A 175 -8.38 -9.03 -24.99
C SER A 175 -9.87 -8.90 -24.69
N GLN A 176 -10.46 -7.71 -24.81
CA GLN A 176 -11.86 -7.63 -25.21
C GLN A 176 -11.96 -7.90 -26.71
N SER A 177 -12.84 -8.82 -27.07
CA SER A 177 -13.41 -8.90 -28.41
C SER A 177 -14.51 -7.84 -28.47
N TYR A 178 -14.28 -6.77 -29.23
CA TYR A 178 -15.35 -5.93 -29.74
C TYR A 178 -15.08 -5.67 -31.22
N SER A 179 -15.96 -6.23 -32.04
CA SER A 179 -16.06 -5.95 -33.47
C SER A 179 -16.50 -4.49 -33.66
N PRO A 180 -16.00 -3.74 -34.65
CA PRO A 180 -16.55 -2.42 -34.96
C PRO A 180 -17.95 -2.57 -35.57
N GLN A 181 -18.95 -1.93 -34.97
CA GLN A 181 -20.24 -1.69 -35.63
C GLN A 181 -20.07 -0.55 -36.65
N LYS A 182 -20.61 -0.77 -37.86
CA LYS A 182 -20.74 0.23 -38.93
C LYS A 182 -21.65 1.39 -38.47
N PRO A 183 -21.45 2.61 -39.00
CA PRO A 183 -22.34 3.73 -38.72
C PRO A 183 -23.74 3.48 -39.31
N THR A 184 -24.75 3.67 -38.48
CA THR A 184 -26.17 3.71 -38.82
C THR A 184 -26.45 4.96 -39.66
N ALA A 185 -26.81 4.74 -40.92
CA ALA A 185 -27.55 5.72 -41.70
C ALA A 185 -29.04 5.67 -41.32
N THR A 186 -29.64 6.84 -41.43
CA THR A 186 -31.00 7.28 -41.13
C THR A 186 -32.10 6.37 -41.67
N SER A 187 -33.17 6.28 -40.89
CA SER A 187 -34.46 5.69 -41.25
C SER A 187 -35.11 6.43 -42.42
N THR A 188 -35.56 5.68 -43.42
CA THR A 188 -36.74 6.02 -44.23
C THR A 188 -37.50 4.74 -44.59
N SER A 189 -38.82 4.87 -44.47
CA SER A 189 -39.92 3.92 -44.67
C SER A 189 -39.89 3.11 -45.98
N THR A 190 -40.33 1.84 -45.96
CA THR A 190 -41.62 1.37 -46.57
C THR A 190 -41.75 -0.17 -46.62
N ALA A 191 -42.93 -0.63 -46.17
CA ALA A 191 -43.83 -1.69 -46.70
C ALA A 191 -43.37 -3.12 -47.10
N THR A 192 -44.14 -4.10 -46.56
CA THR A 192 -44.64 -5.37 -47.18
C THR A 192 -43.58 -6.44 -47.58
N THR A 193 -43.72 -7.77 -47.41
CA THR A 193 -44.87 -8.70 -47.34
C THR A 193 -44.34 -10.10 -46.89
N HIS A 194 -45.24 -10.98 -46.40
CA HIS A 194 -45.29 -12.47 -46.41
C HIS A 194 -43.99 -13.29 -46.72
N THR A 195 -43.66 -14.45 -46.12
CA THR A 195 -44.49 -15.64 -45.84
C THR A 195 -43.65 -16.72 -45.11
N GLN A 196 -44.31 -17.52 -44.26
CA GLN A 196 -44.15 -18.98 -44.04
C GLN A 196 -42.83 -19.60 -43.53
N SER A 197 -42.92 -20.14 -42.30
CA SER A 197 -42.38 -21.42 -41.82
C SER A 197 -43.05 -22.61 -42.56
N PRO A 198 -42.56 -23.89 -42.54
CA PRO A 198 -42.48 -24.70 -41.31
C PRO A 198 -41.39 -25.82 -41.28
N GLU A 199 -41.16 -26.37 -40.06
CA GLU A 199 -41.05 -27.82 -39.69
C GLU A 199 -40.01 -28.72 -40.43
N THR A 200 -39.29 -29.70 -39.84
CA THR A 200 -39.54 -30.62 -38.72
C THR A 200 -38.29 -31.50 -38.47
N SER A 201 -38.20 -32.00 -37.21
CA SER A 201 -37.76 -33.34 -36.72
C SER A 201 -36.44 -34.06 -37.09
N ASP A 202 -35.77 -34.51 -36.01
CA ASP A 202 -35.32 -35.87 -35.67
C ASP A 202 -33.95 -36.51 -36.07
N ALA A 203 -33.25 -36.92 -35.00
CA ALA A 203 -32.61 -38.21 -34.71
C ALA A 203 -31.22 -38.64 -35.28
N MET A 204 -30.26 -38.76 -34.35
CA MET A 204 -29.40 -39.92 -33.99
C MET A 204 -28.42 -40.62 -35.00
N VAL A 205 -27.14 -40.60 -34.59
CA VAL A 205 -26.19 -41.75 -34.39
C VAL A 205 -25.13 -42.14 -35.47
N LYS A 206 -23.87 -42.25 -34.96
CA LYS A 206 -22.67 -43.06 -35.33
C LYS A 206 -21.67 -42.63 -36.44
N LYS A 207 -20.49 -42.21 -35.93
CA LYS A 207 -19.14 -42.85 -35.98
C LYS A 207 -18.39 -43.11 -37.30
N ASP A 208 -17.13 -42.66 -37.26
CA ASP A 208 -15.87 -43.18 -37.84
C ASP A 208 -15.21 -42.46 -39.05
N THR A 209 -14.01 -41.91 -38.72
CA THR A 209 -12.73 -41.81 -39.45
C THR A 209 -12.65 -41.27 -40.88
N ARG A 210 -11.99 -40.11 -41.04
CA ARG A 210 -10.73 -39.99 -41.80
C ARG A 210 -10.01 -38.66 -41.59
N SER A 211 -8.74 -38.79 -41.26
CA SER A 211 -7.70 -37.76 -41.18
C SER A 211 -7.51 -36.99 -42.49
N SER A 212 -7.47 -35.66 -42.40
CA SER A 212 -6.82 -34.80 -43.39
C SER A 212 -6.04 -33.73 -42.62
N SER A 213 -4.74 -33.92 -42.59
CA SER A 213 -3.71 -33.07 -42.01
C SER A 213 -3.51 -31.80 -42.85
N ARG A 214 -3.51 -30.64 -42.20
CA ARG A 214 -2.64 -29.49 -42.56
C ARG A 214 -2.44 -28.57 -41.35
N PRO A 215 -1.23 -28.04 -41.10
CA PRO A 215 -0.84 -27.50 -39.80
C PRO A 215 -0.90 -25.96 -39.72
N SER A 216 -1.08 -25.50 -38.47
CA SER A 216 -0.57 -24.28 -37.84
C SER A 216 -0.79 -22.90 -38.49
N SER A 217 -1.66 -22.12 -37.84
CA SER A 217 -1.26 -20.79 -37.35
C SER A 217 -1.28 -20.81 -35.82
N ALA A 218 -0.10 -20.83 -35.21
CA ALA A 218 0.10 -20.85 -33.77
C ALA A 218 -0.44 -19.57 -33.11
N ARG A 219 -1.71 -19.60 -32.70
CA ARG A 219 -2.25 -18.66 -31.73
C ARG A 219 -1.82 -19.17 -30.36
N SER A 220 -0.80 -18.56 -29.77
CA SER A 220 -0.43 -18.78 -28.36
C SER A 220 -1.68 -18.53 -27.50
N ARG A 221 -2.35 -19.62 -27.10
CA ARG A 221 -3.52 -19.55 -26.23
C ARG A 221 -2.98 -19.29 -24.82
N ARG A 222 -2.90 -18.01 -24.43
CA ARG A 222 -2.73 -17.64 -23.03
C ARG A 222 -3.83 -18.31 -22.22
N SER A 223 -3.43 -18.93 -21.14
CA SER A 223 -4.29 -19.79 -20.35
C SER A 223 -4.82 -18.96 -19.18
N SER A 224 -6.04 -18.42 -19.34
CA SER A 224 -6.61 -17.42 -18.42
C SER A 224 -7.85 -17.92 -17.68
N LEU A 225 -7.99 -17.46 -16.44
CA LEU A 225 -9.19 -17.58 -15.60
C LEU A 225 -9.80 -16.19 -15.45
N SER A 226 -11.12 -16.09 -15.41
CA SER A 226 -11.83 -14.82 -15.19
C SER A 226 -12.83 -14.98 -14.05
N ASN A 227 -12.77 -14.08 -13.07
CA ASN A 227 -13.66 -14.00 -11.93
C ASN A 227 -14.31 -12.61 -11.93
N SER A 228 -15.62 -12.54 -12.19
CA SER A 228 -16.39 -11.30 -12.06
C SER A 228 -17.46 -11.44 -11.00
N VAL A 229 -17.54 -10.45 -10.12
CA VAL A 229 -18.46 -10.36 -8.99
C VAL A 229 -18.99 -8.93 -8.94
N THR A 230 -20.31 -8.76 -9.00
CA THR A 230 -20.95 -7.47 -8.72
C THR A 230 -21.67 -7.55 -7.38
N ILE A 231 -21.44 -6.55 -6.53
CA ILE A 231 -22.13 -6.37 -5.25
C ILE A 231 -22.94 -5.09 -5.35
N THR A 232 -24.26 -5.22 -5.25
CA THR A 232 -25.19 -4.09 -5.33
C THR A 232 -25.40 -3.49 -3.94
N SER A 233 -25.40 -2.17 -3.84
CA SER A 233 -25.64 -1.35 -2.65
C SER A 233 -26.90 -1.74 -1.87
N ASN A 234 -27.95 -2.20 -2.57
CA ASN A 234 -29.22 -2.66 -1.97
C ASN A 234 -29.25 -4.15 -1.56
N SER A 235 -28.16 -4.91 -1.72
CA SER A 235 -28.12 -6.35 -1.36
C SER A 235 -27.74 -6.63 0.10
N ASN A 236 -27.80 -5.64 0.99
CA ASN A 236 -27.68 -5.80 2.45
C ASN A 236 -28.87 -6.56 3.09
N LYS A 237 -29.38 -7.60 2.43
CA LYS A 237 -30.09 -8.72 3.07
C LYS A 237 -29.09 -9.83 3.48
N ALA A 238 -27.91 -9.44 3.96
CA ALA A 238 -26.99 -10.34 4.65
C ALA A 238 -27.39 -10.45 6.13
N SER A 239 -27.09 -11.57 6.76
CA SER A 239 -27.42 -11.91 8.15
C SER A 239 -26.80 -10.90 9.11
N LYS A 240 -27.53 -9.82 9.41
CA LYS A 240 -27.15 -8.82 10.40
C LYS A 240 -26.88 -9.54 11.71
N VAL A 241 -25.62 -9.67 12.10
CA VAL A 241 -25.25 -10.23 13.40
C VAL A 241 -25.72 -9.23 14.44
N SER A 242 -26.92 -9.45 14.97
CA SER A 242 -27.50 -8.56 15.96
C SER A 242 -26.77 -8.72 17.28
N GLU A 243 -26.61 -7.59 17.95
CA GLU A 243 -26.12 -7.54 19.32
C GLU A 243 -26.93 -8.53 20.20
N PRO A 244 -26.28 -9.34 21.05
CA PRO A 244 -26.99 -10.20 22.00
C PRO A 244 -27.92 -9.39 22.89
N SER A 245 -29.12 -9.93 23.17
CA SER A 245 -30.02 -9.36 24.17
C SER A 245 -29.35 -9.42 25.54
N GLY A 246 -29.31 -8.28 26.25
CA GLY A 246 -28.69 -8.22 27.58
C GLY A 246 -27.16 -8.08 27.56
N LEU A 247 -26.54 -7.62 26.46
CA LEU A 247 -25.08 -7.45 26.38
C LEU A 247 -24.49 -6.61 27.52
N GLN A 248 -25.27 -5.67 28.07
CA GLN A 248 -24.86 -4.83 29.21
C GLN A 248 -24.66 -5.64 30.51
N GLU A 249 -25.25 -6.83 30.61
CA GLU A 249 -25.10 -7.74 31.75
C GLU A 249 -23.94 -8.73 31.54
N TRP A 250 -23.37 -8.78 30.34
CA TRP A 250 -22.25 -9.67 30.02
C TRP A 250 -20.95 -9.09 30.58
N HIS A 251 -20.01 -9.97 30.90
CA HIS A 251 -18.67 -9.57 31.30
C HIS A 251 -17.96 -8.90 30.13
N HIS A 252 -17.48 -7.67 30.33
CA HIS A 252 -16.81 -6.89 29.31
C HIS A 252 -15.32 -6.75 29.61
N SER A 253 -14.51 -6.97 28.57
CA SER A 253 -13.08 -6.69 28.54
C SER A 253 -12.76 -5.94 27.27
N CYS A 254 -11.96 -4.88 27.38
CA CYS A 254 -11.58 -4.00 26.29
C CYS A 254 -10.05 -3.93 26.19
N MET A 255 -9.54 -3.77 24.97
CA MET A 255 -8.13 -3.54 24.72
C MET A 255 -7.96 -2.69 23.47
N LYS A 256 -7.16 -1.63 23.54
CA LYS A 256 -6.82 -0.80 22.39
C LYS A 256 -5.60 -1.33 21.65
N GLY A 257 -5.41 -0.85 20.43
CA GLY A 257 -4.24 -1.09 19.62
C GLY A 257 -4.14 -0.11 18.47
N CYS A 258 -3.13 -0.31 17.63
CA CYS A 258 -2.94 0.51 16.45
C CYS A 258 -2.29 -0.31 15.35
N PHE A 259 -2.80 -0.14 14.12
CA PHE A 259 -2.07 -0.54 12.92
C PHE A 259 -1.09 0.55 12.55
N PHE A 260 0.13 0.18 12.25
CA PHE A 260 1.13 1.12 11.75
C PHE A 260 1.63 0.66 10.39
N LEU A 261 1.79 1.60 9.48
CA LEU A 261 2.37 1.37 8.18
C LEU A 261 3.89 1.54 8.26
N GLU A 262 4.61 0.47 8.03
CA GLU A 262 6.06 0.43 8.10
C GLU A 262 6.70 0.95 6.82
N ASP A 263 8.01 1.18 6.89
CA ASP A 263 8.73 1.82 5.80
C ASP A 263 8.77 0.97 4.50
N ASP A 264 8.75 -0.35 4.67
CA ASP A 264 8.68 -1.34 3.59
C ASP A 264 7.25 -1.56 3.04
N GLY A 265 6.27 -0.79 3.54
CA GLY A 265 4.86 -0.90 3.19
C GLY A 265 4.13 -2.06 3.86
N SER A 266 4.79 -2.81 4.74
CA SER A 266 4.13 -3.79 5.60
C SER A 266 3.32 -3.08 6.69
N ILE A 267 2.36 -3.79 7.29
CA ILE A 267 1.53 -3.26 8.36
C ILE A 267 1.83 -4.05 9.62
N SER A 268 2.26 -3.34 10.66
CA SER A 268 2.48 -3.90 11.99
C SER A 268 1.31 -3.56 12.92
N SER A 269 1.13 -4.39 13.94
CA SER A 269 0.17 -4.21 15.02
C SER A 269 0.61 -5.11 16.17
N LEU A 270 0.24 -4.77 17.40
CA LEU A 270 0.33 -5.70 18.52
C LEU A 270 -0.61 -6.90 18.29
N GLN A 271 -0.25 -8.04 18.90
CA GLN A 271 -1.13 -9.18 19.06
C GLN A 271 -1.61 -9.21 20.51
N TYR A 272 -2.66 -10.00 20.77
CA TYR A 272 -3.20 -10.13 22.12
C TYR A 272 -3.45 -11.59 22.47
N GLN A 273 -3.30 -11.92 23.75
CA GLN A 273 -3.72 -13.19 24.29
C GLN A 273 -5.04 -12.99 25.02
N LEU A 274 -6.05 -13.77 24.64
CA LEU A 274 -7.34 -13.88 25.31
C LEU A 274 -7.38 -15.17 26.11
N HIS A 275 -7.58 -15.06 27.42
CA HIS A 275 -7.84 -16.19 28.29
C HIS A 275 -9.33 -16.28 28.61
N VAL A 276 -9.95 -17.41 28.26
CA VAL A 276 -11.35 -17.72 28.55
C VAL A 276 -11.39 -18.80 29.63
N PRO A 277 -11.77 -18.48 30.89
CA PRO A 277 -11.70 -19.45 31.98
C PRO A 277 -12.69 -20.61 31.85
N GLN A 278 -13.86 -20.35 31.25
CA GLN A 278 -14.95 -21.31 31.12
C GLN A 278 -15.62 -21.15 29.76
N THR A 279 -16.11 -22.25 29.18
CA THR A 279 -16.84 -22.21 27.91
C THR A 279 -18.02 -21.25 28.01
N THR A 280 -18.09 -20.29 27.09
CA THR A 280 -19.08 -19.21 27.16
C THR A 280 -19.44 -18.69 25.77
N LYS A 281 -20.62 -18.07 25.65
CA LYS A 281 -20.95 -17.30 24.46
C LYS A 281 -20.16 -16.00 24.47
N VAL A 282 -19.58 -15.67 23.33
CA VAL A 282 -18.72 -14.51 23.15
C VAL A 282 -19.25 -13.64 22.01
N TYR A 283 -19.25 -12.34 22.26
CA TYR A 283 -19.48 -11.30 21.27
C TYR A 283 -18.22 -10.44 21.17
N LEU A 284 -17.51 -10.58 20.05
CA LEU A 284 -16.25 -9.91 19.76
C LEU A 284 -16.48 -8.80 18.76
N THR A 285 -15.89 -7.63 19.02
CA THR A 285 -15.84 -6.55 18.03
C THR A 285 -14.45 -5.96 17.90
N ILE A 286 -14.12 -5.49 16.70
CA ILE A 286 -12.97 -4.61 16.43
C ILE A 286 -13.43 -3.43 15.57
N GLN A 287 -12.96 -2.23 15.87
CA GLN A 287 -13.28 -1.02 15.10
C GLN A 287 -12.15 0.02 15.18
N PRO A 288 -11.95 0.83 14.12
CA PRO A 288 -11.13 2.03 14.22
C PRO A 288 -11.64 2.99 15.30
N VAL A 289 -10.73 3.70 15.96
CA VAL A 289 -11.07 4.69 17.00
C VAL A 289 -10.72 6.08 16.52
N SER A 290 -11.63 7.03 16.73
CA SER A 290 -11.38 8.44 16.54
C SER A 290 -10.74 9.02 17.80
N LEU A 291 -9.56 9.62 17.64
CA LEU A 291 -8.82 10.30 18.73
C LEU A 291 -9.25 11.77 18.88
N SER A 292 -9.87 12.34 17.83
CA SER A 292 -9.94 13.78 17.64
C SER A 292 -10.74 14.52 18.70
N HIS A 293 -10.12 15.56 19.27
CA HIS A 293 -10.76 16.65 20.01
C HIS A 293 -11.52 17.66 19.12
N ARG A 294 -11.47 17.51 17.78
CA ARG A 294 -12.15 18.37 16.79
C ARG A 294 -13.25 17.59 16.05
N PRO A 295 -14.52 17.62 16.52
CA PRO A 295 -15.61 16.82 15.97
C PRO A 295 -16.00 17.15 14.52
N GLU A 296 -15.48 18.24 13.95
CA GLU A 296 -15.87 18.74 12.63
C GLU A 296 -15.17 18.07 11.44
N LYS A 297 -14.05 17.35 11.64
CA LYS A 297 -13.33 16.64 10.58
C LYS A 297 -13.14 15.17 10.95
N PRO A 298 -13.83 14.22 10.29
CA PRO A 298 -13.66 12.81 10.59
C PRO A 298 -12.22 12.37 10.26
N SER A 299 -11.61 11.63 11.17
CA SER A 299 -10.28 11.07 10.99
C SER A 299 -10.21 10.20 9.73
N SER A 300 -9.19 10.41 8.89
CA SER A 300 -9.03 9.73 7.60
C SER A 300 -8.99 8.20 7.73
N TRP A 301 -8.42 7.71 8.82
CA TRP A 301 -8.26 6.28 9.13
C TRP A 301 -9.56 5.59 9.56
N MET A 302 -10.66 6.31 9.84
CA MET A 302 -11.96 5.67 10.16
C MET A 302 -12.49 4.82 9.01
N THR A 303 -11.99 5.06 7.79
CA THR A 303 -12.34 4.27 6.62
C THR A 303 -11.55 2.97 6.50
N VAL A 304 -10.48 2.77 7.28
CA VAL A 304 -9.63 1.58 7.23
C VAL A 304 -10.44 0.34 7.64
N ASP A 305 -10.36 -0.72 6.83
CA ASP A 305 -11.01 -1.98 7.19
C ASP A 305 -10.21 -2.67 8.28
N THR A 306 -10.91 -3.19 9.29
CA THR A 306 -10.30 -3.96 10.37
C THR A 306 -10.95 -5.34 10.43
N ALA A 307 -10.20 -6.33 10.90
CA ALA A 307 -10.71 -7.64 11.22
C ALA A 307 -9.87 -8.22 12.35
N LEU A 308 -10.46 -9.11 13.14
CA LEU A 308 -9.79 -9.82 14.20
C LEU A 308 -9.85 -11.31 13.91
N PHE A 309 -8.70 -11.95 13.78
CA PHE A 309 -8.58 -13.40 13.63
C PHE A 309 -8.32 -14.02 15.00
N ILE A 310 -9.09 -15.04 15.34
CA ILE A 310 -8.98 -15.77 16.60
C ILE A 310 -8.38 -17.13 16.31
N VAL A 311 -7.22 -17.39 16.90
CA VAL A 311 -6.44 -18.62 16.72
C VAL A 311 -6.29 -19.30 18.07
N SER A 312 -6.47 -20.62 18.16
CA SER A 312 -6.21 -21.36 19.41
C SER A 312 -4.71 -21.28 19.76
N ALA A 313 -4.40 -21.01 21.03
CA ALA A 313 -3.03 -21.11 21.52
C ALA A 313 -2.78 -22.57 21.95
N GLY A 314 -2.37 -23.41 20.99
CA GLY A 314 -2.03 -24.81 21.23
C GLY A 314 -0.80 -25.01 22.12
N GLU A 315 -0.56 -26.24 22.57
CA GLU A 315 0.62 -26.62 23.39
C GLU A 315 1.94 -26.37 22.66
N THR A 316 1.95 -26.57 21.32
CA THR A 316 3.05 -26.15 20.46
C THR A 316 2.61 -25.07 19.47
N LYS A 317 3.58 -24.28 18.98
CA LYS A 317 3.33 -23.22 17.97
C LYS A 317 2.76 -23.77 16.65
N GLU A 318 2.91 -25.07 16.39
CA GLU A 318 2.42 -25.75 15.18
C GLU A 318 0.96 -26.23 15.31
N ASP A 319 0.45 -26.39 16.54
CA ASP A 319 -0.92 -26.83 16.83
C ASP A 319 -1.94 -25.68 16.81
N SER A 320 -1.50 -24.46 16.52
CA SER A 320 -2.36 -23.28 16.46
C SER A 320 -3.29 -23.33 15.25
N ALA A 321 -4.60 -23.31 15.50
CA ALA A 321 -5.64 -23.42 14.48
C ALA A 321 -6.53 -22.18 14.44
N LEU A 322 -6.92 -21.75 13.24
CA LEU A 322 -7.93 -20.71 13.07
C LEU A 322 -9.25 -21.22 13.65
N VAL A 323 -9.78 -20.51 14.65
CA VAL A 323 -11.08 -20.80 15.27
C VAL A 323 -12.16 -20.02 14.52
N CYS A 324 -12.01 -18.69 14.45
CA CYS A 324 -12.97 -17.81 13.81
C CYS A 324 -12.34 -16.44 13.49
N PHE A 325 -13.10 -15.56 12.85
CA PHE A 325 -12.70 -14.18 12.60
C PHE A 325 -13.94 -13.28 12.46
N THR A 326 -13.77 -11.98 12.66
CA THR A 326 -14.84 -10.96 12.52
C THR A 326 -15.17 -10.73 11.04
N GLU A 327 -16.06 -11.58 10.51
CA GLU A 327 -16.47 -11.55 9.10
C GLU A 327 -17.57 -10.54 8.81
N SER A 328 -18.47 -10.31 9.78
CA SER A 328 -19.64 -9.45 9.60
C SER A 328 -19.32 -8.01 10.00
N LYS A 329 -20.04 -7.07 9.40
CA LYS A 329 -19.91 -5.64 9.71
C LYS A 329 -21.24 -5.04 10.19
N ASP A 330 -21.22 -4.42 11.36
CA ASP A 330 -22.32 -3.60 11.91
C ASP A 330 -21.86 -2.14 12.02
N LYS A 331 -22.33 -1.28 11.10
CA LYS A 331 -21.83 0.09 10.92
C LYS A 331 -20.32 0.08 10.72
N ASP A 332 -19.54 0.63 11.65
CA ASP A 332 -18.07 0.65 11.58
C ASP A 332 -17.41 -0.45 12.43
N ARG A 333 -18.21 -1.31 13.07
CA ARG A 333 -17.75 -2.44 13.89
C ARG A 333 -17.69 -3.72 13.08
N TYR A 334 -16.56 -4.40 13.16
CA TYR A 334 -16.39 -5.75 12.64
C TYR A 334 -16.67 -6.73 13.76
N VAL A 335 -17.60 -7.65 13.54
CA VAL A 335 -18.26 -8.41 14.60
C VAL A 335 -18.12 -9.90 14.36
N TRP A 336 -17.94 -10.63 15.46
CA TRP A 336 -18.15 -12.08 15.52
C TRP A 336 -18.97 -12.44 16.75
N LYS A 337 -19.86 -13.42 16.60
CA LYS A 337 -20.67 -13.98 17.68
C LYS A 337 -20.61 -15.50 17.60
N GLY A 338 -20.33 -16.15 18.72
CA GLY A 338 -20.31 -17.61 18.81
C GLY A 338 -20.00 -18.10 20.21
N GLU A 339 -19.61 -19.35 20.33
CA GLU A 339 -19.18 -19.96 21.59
C GLU A 339 -17.67 -20.22 21.52
N LEU A 340 -16.94 -19.88 22.58
CA LEU A 340 -15.54 -20.25 22.75
C LEU A 340 -15.42 -21.20 23.93
N SER A 341 -14.68 -22.30 23.74
CA SER A 341 -14.34 -23.23 24.82
C SER A 341 -13.34 -22.61 25.78
N ALA A 342 -13.26 -23.13 27.01
CA ALA A 342 -12.22 -22.73 27.96
C ALA A 342 -10.81 -22.93 27.36
N GLY A 343 -9.94 -21.92 27.50
CA GLY A 343 -8.59 -21.97 26.98
C GLY A 343 -7.99 -20.62 26.64
N ASN A 344 -6.80 -20.66 26.02
CA ASN A 344 -6.06 -19.49 25.57
C ASN A 344 -6.20 -19.34 24.04
N TYR A 345 -6.38 -18.11 23.60
CA TYR A 345 -6.52 -17.75 22.20
C TYR A 345 -5.60 -16.57 21.87
N TYR A 346 -5.05 -16.57 20.66
CA TYR A 346 -4.40 -15.41 20.09
C TYR A 346 -5.41 -14.60 19.28
N LEU A 347 -5.51 -13.32 19.60
CA LEU A 347 -6.24 -12.33 18.82
C LEU A 347 -5.24 -11.61 17.92
N LEU A 348 -5.44 -11.75 16.61
CA LEU A 348 -4.55 -11.24 15.57
C LEU A 348 -5.30 -10.16 14.77
N PRO A 349 -5.09 -8.87 15.08
CA PRO A 349 -5.67 -7.77 14.31
C PRO A 349 -5.15 -7.81 12.87
N PHE A 350 -6.03 -7.45 11.94
CA PHE A 350 -5.76 -7.44 10.51
C PHE A 350 -6.42 -6.23 9.87
N THR A 351 -5.71 -5.60 8.94
CA THR A 351 -6.30 -4.69 7.95
C THR A 351 -5.82 -5.11 6.57
N SER A 352 -6.64 -4.89 5.54
CA SER A 352 -6.24 -5.23 4.17
C SER A 352 -5.15 -4.34 3.60
N GLY A 353 -4.88 -3.18 4.19
CA GLY A 353 -3.98 -2.16 3.64
C GLY A 353 -4.53 -1.44 2.40
N CYS A 354 -5.78 -1.70 1.98
CA CYS A 354 -6.36 -1.00 0.83
C CYS A 354 -6.53 0.52 1.07
N ARG A 355 -6.72 0.91 2.34
CA ARG A 355 -7.01 2.29 2.77
C ARG A 355 -6.00 2.87 3.78
N LEU A 356 -5.05 2.07 4.26
CA LEU A 356 -3.90 2.51 5.06
C LEU A 356 -2.66 2.47 4.15
N LYS A 357 -2.28 3.63 3.60
CA LYS A 357 -1.22 3.75 2.58
C LYS A 357 -0.35 4.98 2.88
N LYS A 358 0.93 4.92 2.48
CA LYS A 358 1.89 6.01 2.72
C LYS A 358 1.36 7.30 2.11
N SER A 359 1.39 8.38 2.89
CA SER A 359 0.99 9.68 2.39
C SER A 359 2.02 10.15 1.36
N LYS A 360 1.57 10.71 0.22
CA LYS A 360 2.48 11.46 -0.66
C LYS A 360 3.11 12.57 0.20
N LYS A 361 4.44 12.66 0.23
CA LYS A 361 5.13 13.80 0.83
C LYS A 361 4.66 15.05 0.09
N CYS A 362 3.91 15.93 0.75
CA CYS A 362 3.46 17.19 0.18
C CYS A 362 4.70 18.08 0.03
N VAL A 363 5.04 18.48 -1.20
CA VAL A 363 6.33 19.10 -1.53
C VAL A 363 6.40 20.59 -1.21
N SER A 364 5.34 21.23 -0.69
CA SER A 364 5.31 22.71 -0.60
C SER A 364 4.95 23.34 0.75
N ASN A 365 4.93 22.62 1.87
CA ASN A 365 4.64 23.24 3.18
C ASN A 365 5.83 23.13 4.14
N LYS A 366 6.16 24.24 4.81
CA LYS A 366 7.15 24.24 5.90
C LYS A 366 6.67 23.29 7.01
N PRO A 367 7.55 22.47 7.60
CA PRO A 367 7.19 21.62 8.74
C PRO A 367 6.68 22.49 9.90
N VAL A 368 5.70 21.97 10.65
CA VAL A 368 5.16 22.66 11.83
C VAL A 368 6.27 22.80 12.88
N GLU A 369 6.35 23.96 13.52
CA GLU A 369 7.33 24.19 14.58
C GLU A 369 6.93 23.40 15.83
N LEU A 370 7.81 22.51 16.29
CA LEU A 370 7.53 21.58 17.39
C LEU A 370 7.70 22.23 18.76
N VAL A 371 8.67 23.13 18.87
CA VAL A 371 9.05 23.81 20.11
C VAL A 371 9.22 25.29 19.85
N TYR A 372 8.99 26.11 20.86
CA TYR A 372 9.22 27.54 20.81
C TYR A 372 9.94 27.98 22.08
N ARG A 373 10.60 29.14 22.01
CA ARG A 373 11.15 29.80 23.20
C ARG A 373 10.13 30.77 23.75
N THR A 374 9.84 30.62 25.04
CA THR A 374 8.98 31.53 25.80
C THR A 374 9.68 32.89 26.01
N ASP A 375 8.93 33.88 26.49
CA ASP A 375 9.46 35.22 26.82
C ASP A 375 10.57 35.19 27.88
N THR A 376 10.63 34.12 28.71
CA THR A 376 11.68 33.90 29.71
C THR A 376 12.93 33.23 29.14
N GLY A 377 12.92 32.83 27.86
CA GLY A 377 14.01 32.14 27.18
C GLY A 377 14.01 30.61 27.34
N GLU A 378 13.07 30.07 28.12
CA GLU A 378 12.86 28.62 28.30
C GLU A 378 12.17 28.01 27.08
N LEU A 379 12.54 26.77 26.74
CA LEU A 379 11.89 26.01 25.66
C LEU A 379 10.57 25.42 26.14
N ASP A 380 9.57 25.44 25.26
CA ASP A 380 8.27 24.83 25.50
C ASP A 380 7.70 24.15 24.23
N LEU A 381 6.83 23.16 24.43
CA LEU A 381 6.16 22.42 23.36
C LEU A 381 5.07 23.27 22.72
N SER A 382 5.02 23.30 21.38
CA SER A 382 3.94 23.95 20.65
C SER A 382 2.58 23.32 20.98
N ARG A 383 1.50 24.10 20.84
CA ARG A 383 0.14 23.61 21.10
C ARG A 383 -0.19 22.40 20.21
N GLU A 384 0.22 22.47 18.95
CA GLU A 384 0.00 21.42 17.97
C GLU A 384 0.73 20.12 18.35
N LEU A 385 1.97 20.23 18.86
CA LEU A 385 2.70 19.06 19.37
C LEU A 385 2.04 18.48 20.62
N ARG A 386 1.55 19.30 21.55
CA ARG A 386 0.82 18.83 22.74
C ARG A 386 -0.45 18.07 22.37
N GLU A 387 -1.18 18.50 21.33
CA GLU A 387 -2.33 17.76 20.79
C GLU A 387 -1.87 16.38 20.27
N VAL A 388 -0.80 16.32 19.47
CA VAL A 388 -0.25 15.05 18.94
C VAL A 388 0.25 14.11 20.05
N LEU A 389 0.97 14.62 21.05
CA LEU A 389 1.43 13.80 22.18
C LEU A 389 0.27 13.28 23.02
N SER A 390 -0.84 14.03 23.11
CA SER A 390 -2.06 13.58 23.81
C SER A 390 -2.74 12.44 23.04
N ASP A 391 -2.78 12.55 21.71
CA ASP A 391 -3.28 11.49 20.84
C ASP A 391 -2.38 10.24 20.92
N ILE A 392 -1.05 10.41 20.89
CA ILE A 392 -0.07 9.33 21.09
C ILE A 392 -0.30 8.65 22.44
N PHE A 393 -0.42 9.42 23.52
CA PHE A 393 -0.73 8.90 24.84
C PHE A 393 -1.99 8.02 24.83
N GLN A 394 -3.06 8.46 24.16
CA GLN A 394 -4.30 7.69 24.08
C GLN A 394 -4.16 6.39 23.27
N VAL A 395 -3.25 6.36 22.29
CA VAL A 395 -2.92 5.17 21.48
C VAL A 395 -2.13 4.14 22.29
N ILE A 396 -1.20 4.58 23.14
CA ILE A 396 -0.32 3.71 23.93
C ILE A 396 -0.93 3.29 25.28
N ASP A 397 -1.94 4.02 25.77
CA ASP A 397 -2.85 3.61 26.86
C ASP A 397 -3.77 2.47 26.37
N LEU A 398 -3.24 1.24 26.41
CA LEU A 398 -3.83 0.05 25.81
C LEU A 398 -5.06 -0.42 26.60
N ASP A 399 -5.03 -0.32 27.92
CA ASP A 399 -6.16 -0.71 28.77
C ASP A 399 -7.22 0.40 28.93
N GLY A 400 -6.90 1.63 28.52
CA GLY A 400 -7.84 2.75 28.56
C GLY A 400 -8.00 3.38 29.94
N ASN A 401 -7.11 3.07 30.89
CA ASN A 401 -7.22 3.57 32.27
C ASN A 401 -6.74 5.04 32.41
N GLY A 402 -6.11 5.60 31.37
CA GLY A 402 -5.64 6.98 31.32
C GLY A 402 -4.28 7.23 31.97
N LEU A 403 -3.52 6.17 32.23
CA LEU A 403 -2.16 6.12 32.78
C LEU A 403 -1.33 5.12 31.95
N LEU A 404 0.00 5.27 31.95
CA LEU A 404 0.88 4.33 31.24
C LEU A 404 1.66 3.47 32.23
N SER A 405 1.40 2.17 32.15
CA SER A 405 2.27 1.16 32.77
C SER A 405 3.66 1.13 32.12
N LEU A 406 4.62 0.49 32.79
CA LEU A 406 5.95 0.26 32.23
C LEU A 406 5.85 -0.59 30.95
N GLU A 407 4.93 -1.54 30.90
CA GLU A 407 4.67 -2.37 29.74
C GLU A 407 4.16 -1.54 28.55
N GLU A 408 3.20 -0.64 28.77
CA GLU A 408 2.68 0.29 27.74
C GLU A 408 3.74 1.27 27.26
N TYR A 409 4.49 1.86 28.18
CA TYR A 409 5.61 2.74 27.84
C TYR A 409 6.70 2.01 27.05
N ASN A 410 6.98 0.75 27.36
CA ASN A 410 7.93 -0.06 26.59
C ASN A 410 7.46 -0.39 25.17
N PHE A 411 6.15 -0.43 24.90
CA PHE A 411 5.67 -0.56 23.52
C PHE A 411 5.90 0.72 22.72
N PHE A 412 5.78 1.88 23.36
CA PHE A 412 6.13 3.17 22.78
C PHE A 412 7.63 3.25 22.48
N GLU A 413 8.49 3.01 23.47
CA GLU A 413 9.96 3.05 23.32
C GLU A 413 10.46 2.08 22.25
N LEU A 414 10.01 0.83 22.27
CA LEU A 414 10.45 -0.16 21.28
C LEU A 414 10.09 0.28 19.85
N ARG A 415 9.05 1.09 19.68
CA ARG A 415 8.63 1.61 18.38
C ARG A 415 9.41 2.86 17.97
N THR A 416 9.70 3.75 18.90
CA THR A 416 10.30 5.07 18.63
C THR A 416 11.82 5.04 18.67
N SER A 417 12.40 4.40 19.68
CA SER A 417 13.84 4.28 19.91
C SER A 417 14.40 2.90 19.53
N GLY A 418 13.54 1.87 19.50
CA GLY A 418 13.97 0.49 19.25
C GLY A 418 14.53 -0.21 20.50
N GLU A 419 14.49 0.47 21.65
CA GLU A 419 14.99 -0.03 22.92
C GLU A 419 13.85 -0.14 23.95
N LYS A 420 14.12 -0.80 25.08
CA LYS A 420 13.17 -0.89 26.19
C LYS A 420 13.69 -0.09 27.37
N CYS A 421 12.80 0.66 28.00
CA CYS A 421 13.01 1.21 29.33
C CYS A 421 13.11 0.06 30.34
N ASP A 422 14.29 -0.10 30.93
CA ASP A 422 14.49 -1.04 32.02
C ASP A 422 13.90 -0.52 33.35
N LYS A 423 13.95 -1.36 34.39
CA LYS A 423 13.35 -1.01 35.69
C LYS A 423 14.07 0.12 36.40
N ASP A 424 15.36 0.30 36.16
CA ASP A 424 16.19 1.30 36.82
C ASP A 424 15.94 2.67 36.18
N ALA A 425 15.93 2.73 34.85
CA ALA A 425 15.50 3.91 34.09
C ALA A 425 14.04 4.29 34.40
N TRP A 426 13.14 3.31 34.53
CA TRP A 426 11.76 3.59 34.93
C TRP A 426 11.68 4.15 36.35
N ALA A 427 12.51 3.68 37.28
CA ALA A 427 12.57 4.22 38.65
C ALA A 427 12.97 5.70 38.65
N VAL A 428 13.95 6.09 37.83
CA VAL A 428 14.31 7.50 37.61
C VAL A 428 13.12 8.30 37.06
N CYS A 429 12.36 7.73 36.12
CA CYS A 429 11.15 8.38 35.63
C CYS A 429 10.12 8.61 36.75
N LYS A 430 10.02 7.69 37.72
CA LYS A 430 9.06 7.84 38.83
C LYS A 430 9.38 8.98 39.77
N GLU A 431 10.66 9.30 39.93
CA GLU A 431 11.12 10.33 40.84
C GLU A 431 11.03 11.73 40.22
N ASN A 432 11.12 11.81 38.88
CA ASN A 432 11.27 13.08 38.16
C ASN A 432 10.02 13.56 37.43
N PHE A 433 9.01 12.70 37.18
CA PHE A 433 7.82 13.06 36.40
C PHE A 433 6.51 12.77 37.14
N ASP A 434 5.40 13.38 36.68
CA ASP A 434 4.07 13.15 37.29
C ASP A 434 3.57 11.70 37.08
N MET A 435 3.42 10.97 38.18
CA MET A 435 3.02 9.57 38.24
C MET A 435 1.82 9.36 39.16
N ARG A 436 0.93 8.42 38.81
CA ARG A 436 -0.16 7.95 39.68
C ARG A 436 -0.20 6.44 39.69
N LYS A 437 -0.36 5.83 40.87
CA LYS A 437 -0.37 4.35 41.05
C LYS A 437 0.86 3.67 40.42
N ASN A 438 2.03 4.30 40.47
CA ASN A 438 3.27 3.86 39.81
C ASN A 438 3.21 3.78 38.28
N GLN A 439 2.27 4.48 37.65
CA GLN A 439 2.09 4.59 36.20
C GLN A 439 2.22 6.07 35.77
N LEU A 440 2.74 6.31 34.58
CA LEU A 440 3.02 7.64 34.06
C LEU A 440 1.70 8.33 33.67
N THR A 441 1.50 9.56 34.14
CA THR A 441 0.31 10.33 33.77
C THR A 441 0.50 10.97 32.40
N ARG A 442 -0.59 11.46 31.81
CA ARG A 442 -0.51 12.25 30.58
C ARG A 442 0.38 13.48 30.73
N GLN A 443 0.31 14.15 31.88
CA GLN A 443 1.13 15.33 32.15
C GLN A 443 2.62 14.95 32.27
N GLY A 444 2.94 13.88 32.99
CA GLY A 444 4.30 13.36 33.09
C GLY A 444 4.87 12.92 31.73
N PHE A 445 4.03 12.33 30.86
CA PHE A 445 4.44 11.99 29.49
C PHE A 445 4.80 13.23 28.66
N MET A 446 4.07 14.34 28.82
CA MET A 446 4.40 15.62 28.17
C MET A 446 5.71 16.21 28.69
N GLU A 447 5.92 16.16 30.00
CA GLU A 447 7.14 16.64 30.67
C GLU A 447 8.37 15.85 30.22
N LEU A 448 8.24 14.53 30.06
CA LEU A 448 9.30 13.66 29.56
C LEU A 448 9.72 14.06 28.13
N ASN A 449 8.75 14.25 27.22
CA ASN A 449 9.04 14.67 25.85
C ASN A 449 9.58 16.11 25.78
N LEU A 450 9.15 17.00 26.70
CA LEU A 450 9.73 18.34 26.82
C LEU A 450 11.18 18.28 27.29
N MET A 451 11.49 17.41 28.26
CA MET A 451 12.86 17.21 28.73
C MET A 451 13.77 16.75 27.58
N GLU A 452 13.34 15.77 26.80
CA GLU A 452 14.06 15.30 25.59
C GLU A 452 14.34 16.46 24.61
N ALA A 453 13.35 17.34 24.40
CA ALA A 453 13.51 18.52 23.56
C ALA A 453 14.54 19.53 24.11
N THR A 454 14.61 19.68 25.43
CA THR A 454 15.53 20.62 26.09
C THR A 454 16.98 20.16 26.12
N GLU A 455 17.24 18.85 26.22
CA GLU A 455 18.59 18.27 26.30
C GLU A 455 19.44 18.52 25.04
N LYS A 456 18.80 18.78 23.90
CA LYS A 456 19.45 19.06 22.61
C LYS A 456 19.33 20.52 22.17
N ASP A 457 19.30 21.47 23.10
CA ASP A 457 19.17 22.91 22.84
C ASP A 457 17.94 23.28 21.96
N GLY A 458 16.91 22.44 21.97
CA GLY A 458 15.69 22.61 21.16
C GLY A 458 15.77 22.06 19.74
N GLU A 459 16.75 21.20 19.43
CA GLU A 459 16.81 20.53 18.12
C GLU A 459 15.64 19.53 17.96
N PRO A 460 14.73 19.72 16.99
CA PRO A 460 13.50 18.94 16.91
C PRO A 460 13.69 17.56 16.25
N ALA A 461 14.93 17.16 15.92
CA ALA A 461 15.21 15.98 15.10
C ALA A 461 14.67 14.68 15.75
N ASP A 462 14.94 14.48 17.04
CA ASP A 462 14.50 13.28 17.76
C ASP A 462 12.99 13.25 17.97
N LEU A 463 12.39 14.40 18.35
CA LEU A 463 10.94 14.54 18.44
C LEU A 463 10.27 14.16 17.12
N TRP A 464 10.85 14.57 15.99
CA TRP A 464 10.34 14.18 14.68
C TRP A 464 10.43 12.68 14.42
N VAL A 465 11.51 12.01 14.85
CA VAL A 465 11.62 10.55 14.76
C VAL A 465 10.50 9.88 15.56
N THR A 466 10.27 10.32 16.80
CA THR A 466 9.20 9.83 17.67
C THR A 466 7.81 10.02 17.04
N ILE A 467 7.52 11.21 16.54
CA ILE A 467 6.24 11.56 15.92
C ILE A 467 6.01 10.76 14.62
N GLU A 468 7.01 10.66 13.76
CA GLU A 468 6.94 9.90 12.50
C GLU A 468 6.78 8.40 12.76
N ALA A 469 7.48 7.84 13.76
CA ALA A 469 7.34 6.44 14.17
C ALA A 469 5.92 6.09 14.66
N MET A 470 5.23 7.06 15.26
CA MET A 470 3.83 6.95 15.67
C MET A 470 2.82 7.19 14.53
N GLY A 471 3.29 7.42 13.30
CA GLY A 471 2.47 7.50 12.09
C GLY A 471 1.96 8.89 11.72
N TYR A 472 2.53 9.94 12.32
CA TYR A 472 2.24 11.33 11.97
C TYR A 472 3.18 11.84 10.87
N ASN A 473 2.65 12.69 10.00
CA ASN A 473 3.45 13.36 8.98
C ASN A 473 4.03 14.69 9.51
N ARG A 474 4.85 15.37 8.68
CA ARG A 474 5.44 16.69 8.99
C ARG A 474 4.44 17.84 9.15
N MET A 475 3.16 17.58 8.90
CA MET A 475 2.04 18.50 9.15
C MET A 475 1.30 18.16 10.47
N LEU A 476 1.82 17.23 11.27
CA LEU A 476 1.18 16.72 12.49
C LEU A 476 -0.20 16.10 12.25
N GLU A 477 -0.42 15.56 11.05
CA GLU A 477 -1.60 14.75 10.74
C GLU A 477 -1.25 13.26 10.79
N MET A 478 -2.01 12.46 11.54
CA MET A 478 -1.88 11.01 11.53
C MET A 478 -2.31 10.46 10.16
N ALA A 479 -1.36 9.87 9.45
CA ALA A 479 -1.54 9.40 8.08
C ALA A 479 -1.11 7.94 7.88
N GLU A 480 -0.16 7.46 8.70
CA GLU A 480 0.48 6.15 8.57
C GLU A 480 0.17 5.24 9.77
N ALA A 481 -0.86 5.60 10.54
CA ALA A 481 -1.37 4.82 11.65
C ALA A 481 -2.91 4.75 11.63
N CYS A 482 -3.46 3.69 12.20
CA CYS A 482 -4.90 3.50 12.41
C CYS A 482 -5.15 2.88 13.79
N PRO A 483 -5.44 3.70 14.81
CA PRO A 483 -5.88 3.25 16.12
C PRO A 483 -7.17 2.44 16.02
N PHE A 484 -7.28 1.39 16.83
CA PHE A 484 -8.45 0.54 16.92
C PHE A 484 -8.73 0.11 18.36
N GLN A 485 -9.93 -0.37 18.61
CA GLN A 485 -10.36 -0.97 19.86
C GLN A 485 -10.93 -2.37 19.62
N ILE A 486 -10.60 -3.29 20.52
CA ILE A 486 -11.14 -4.63 20.60
C ILE A 486 -12.04 -4.71 21.84
N ASP A 487 -13.27 -5.15 21.65
CA ASP A 487 -14.21 -5.41 22.73
C ASP A 487 -14.58 -6.89 22.76
N VAL A 488 -14.50 -7.48 23.96
CA VAL A 488 -14.84 -8.88 24.22
C VAL A 488 -15.91 -8.93 25.29
N HIS A 489 -17.09 -9.40 24.91
CA HIS A 489 -18.18 -9.64 25.86
C HIS A 489 -18.39 -11.14 26.01
N CYS A 490 -18.43 -11.61 27.25
CA CYS A 490 -18.63 -13.01 27.61
C CYS A 490 -19.86 -13.16 28.50
N GLU A 491 -20.76 -14.08 28.15
CA GLU A 491 -22.05 -14.25 28.84
C GLU A 491 -21.92 -14.74 30.29
N SER A 492 -20.92 -15.57 30.59
CA SER A 492 -20.88 -16.34 31.86
C SER A 492 -19.56 -16.26 32.61
N THR A 493 -18.54 -15.58 32.08
CA THR A 493 -17.22 -15.53 32.71
C THR A 493 -16.46 -14.27 32.30
N GLN A 494 -15.63 -13.74 33.21
CA GLN A 494 -14.71 -12.66 32.89
C GLN A 494 -13.50 -13.21 32.13
N ALA A 495 -13.38 -12.86 30.85
CA ALA A 495 -12.18 -13.15 30.09
C ALA A 495 -11.10 -12.10 30.34
N SER A 496 -9.83 -12.48 30.34
CA SER A 496 -8.71 -11.53 30.41
C SER A 496 -8.03 -11.39 29.06
N ILE A 497 -7.64 -10.15 28.71
CA ILE A 497 -6.93 -9.82 27.48
C ILE A 497 -5.62 -9.17 27.88
N GLN A 498 -4.52 -9.60 27.28
CA GLN A 498 -3.20 -9.01 27.50
C GLN A 498 -2.49 -8.77 26.17
N PRO A 499 -1.79 -7.63 26.00
CA PRO A 499 -0.95 -7.40 24.84
C PRO A 499 0.22 -8.39 24.83
N LEU A 500 0.57 -8.85 23.64
CA LEU A 500 1.59 -9.86 23.39
C LEU A 500 2.49 -9.41 22.24
N SER A 501 3.79 -9.34 22.51
CA SER A 501 4.80 -9.25 21.46
C SER A 501 5.12 -10.65 20.97
N LEU A 502 4.63 -11.00 19.77
CA LEU A 502 4.80 -12.33 19.21
C LEU A 502 5.60 -12.29 17.91
N ASP A 503 6.86 -12.75 17.94
CA ASP A 503 7.73 -12.79 16.75
C ASP A 503 7.11 -13.61 15.60
N THR A 504 6.27 -14.60 15.93
CA THR A 504 5.54 -15.43 14.96
C THR A 504 4.18 -14.88 14.58
N GLY A 505 3.75 -13.74 15.13
CA GLY A 505 2.46 -13.10 14.89
C GLY A 505 2.13 -12.92 13.41
N PRO A 506 3.01 -12.30 12.61
CA PRO A 506 2.79 -12.14 11.16
C PRO A 506 2.64 -13.49 10.42
N LYS A 507 3.40 -14.51 10.81
CA LYS A 507 3.31 -15.85 10.21
C LYS A 507 1.97 -16.52 10.56
N LEU A 508 1.55 -16.48 11.82
CA LEU A 508 0.28 -17.01 12.29
C LEU A 508 -0.91 -16.29 11.63
N LEU A 509 -0.84 -14.97 11.54
CA LEU A 509 -1.86 -14.17 10.87
C LEU A 509 -1.97 -14.54 9.39
N ASN A 510 -0.83 -14.70 8.69
CA ASN A 510 -0.84 -15.13 7.30
C ASN A 510 -1.44 -16.53 7.15
N GLN A 511 -1.07 -17.49 8.02
CA GLN A 511 -1.66 -18.83 8.02
C GLN A 511 -3.18 -18.81 8.29
N ALA A 512 -3.62 -18.02 9.27
CA ALA A 512 -5.04 -17.81 9.59
C ALA A 512 -5.79 -17.20 8.41
N LEU A 513 -5.24 -16.18 7.77
CA LEU A 513 -5.79 -15.55 6.58
C LEU A 513 -5.90 -16.55 5.42
N GLN A 514 -4.86 -17.32 5.12
CA GLN A 514 -4.90 -18.36 4.10
C GLN A 514 -5.98 -19.42 4.40
N LYS A 515 -6.06 -19.91 5.64
CA LYS A 515 -7.08 -20.88 6.09
C LYS A 515 -8.49 -20.29 5.92
N SER A 516 -8.70 -19.02 6.28
CA SER A 516 -10.00 -18.34 6.14
C SER A 516 -10.48 -18.27 4.69
N ILE A 517 -9.57 -18.03 3.74
CA ILE A 517 -9.89 -17.96 2.31
C ILE A 517 -10.18 -19.37 1.77
N THR A 518 -9.33 -20.34 2.09
CA THR A 518 -9.42 -21.70 1.52
C THR A 518 -10.55 -22.56 2.11
N SER A 519 -11.02 -22.27 3.33
CA SER A 519 -12.09 -23.05 3.98
C SER A 519 -13.48 -22.76 3.42
N LYS A 520 -13.73 -21.53 2.98
CA LYS A 520 -15.06 -21.08 2.52
C LYS A 520 -15.27 -21.15 1.01
N THR A 521 -14.20 -21.32 0.22
CA THR A 521 -14.27 -21.15 -1.23
C THR A 521 -13.75 -22.33 -2.03
N GLY A 522 -14.46 -22.65 -3.12
CA GLY A 522 -14.03 -23.66 -4.09
C GLY A 522 -12.84 -23.17 -4.91
N ALA A 523 -11.80 -23.98 -4.99
CA ALA A 523 -10.62 -23.71 -5.79
C ALA A 523 -10.94 -23.79 -7.28
N LYS A 524 -10.51 -22.80 -8.07
CA LYS A 524 -10.57 -22.84 -9.53
C LYS A 524 -9.17 -23.11 -10.08
N ALA A 525 -9.01 -24.23 -10.81
CA ALA A 525 -7.77 -24.49 -11.52
C ALA A 525 -7.58 -23.46 -12.64
N LEU A 526 -6.37 -22.94 -12.78
CA LEU A 526 -6.04 -22.02 -13.84
C LEU A 526 -5.93 -22.82 -15.15
N LYS A 527 -6.66 -22.39 -16.19
CA LYS A 527 -6.71 -23.14 -17.46
C LYS A 527 -5.30 -23.46 -17.93
N GLY A 528 -5.06 -24.69 -18.39
CA GLY A 528 -3.74 -25.13 -18.88
C GLY A 528 -2.68 -25.40 -17.80
N GLN A 529 -3.00 -25.27 -16.51
CA GLN A 529 -2.12 -25.55 -15.37
C GLN A 529 -2.91 -26.25 -14.25
N ASP A 530 -3.04 -27.57 -14.32
CA ASP A 530 -3.88 -28.36 -13.39
C ASP A 530 -3.44 -28.30 -11.92
N ASN A 531 -2.21 -27.81 -11.68
CA ASN A 531 -1.60 -27.73 -10.35
C ASN A 531 -1.51 -26.29 -9.81
N VAL A 532 -2.12 -25.30 -10.48
CA VAL A 532 -2.18 -23.91 -10.01
C VAL A 532 -3.65 -23.55 -9.78
N PHE A 533 -3.98 -23.23 -8.53
CA PHE A 533 -5.37 -22.97 -8.12
C PHE A 533 -5.54 -21.54 -7.62
N ILE A 534 -6.65 -20.92 -8.02
CA ILE A 534 -7.08 -19.61 -7.55
C ILE A 534 -8.27 -19.81 -6.59
N TYR A 535 -8.16 -19.24 -5.41
CA TYR A 535 -9.24 -19.12 -4.43
C TYR A 535 -9.66 -17.65 -4.39
N THR A 536 -10.96 -17.39 -4.47
CA THR A 536 -11.51 -16.03 -4.40
C THR A 536 -12.54 -16.00 -3.29
N TYR A 537 -12.11 -15.57 -2.11
CA TYR A 537 -12.98 -15.31 -0.97
C TYR A 537 -13.80 -14.05 -1.21
N ARG A 538 -15.12 -14.17 -1.01
CA ARG A 538 -16.09 -13.07 -1.10
C ARG A 538 -16.75 -12.91 0.27
N GLY A 539 -16.28 -11.95 1.05
CA GLY A 539 -16.94 -11.50 2.28
C GLY A 539 -17.98 -10.40 2.00
N GLU A 540 -18.56 -9.83 3.06
CA GLU A 540 -19.55 -8.76 2.96
C GLU A 540 -18.97 -7.46 2.38
N HIS A 541 -17.77 -7.12 2.81
CA HIS A 541 -17.12 -5.83 2.52
C HIS A 541 -15.75 -5.97 1.85
N ARG A 542 -15.23 -7.20 1.72
CA ARG A 542 -13.89 -7.49 1.18
C ARG A 542 -13.90 -8.72 0.29
N ILE A 543 -13.22 -8.61 -0.85
CA ILE A 543 -12.81 -9.76 -1.68
C ILE A 543 -11.33 -10.01 -1.46
N SER A 544 -10.95 -11.27 -1.21
CA SER A 544 -9.55 -11.67 -1.07
C SER A 544 -9.25 -12.78 -2.06
N SER A 545 -8.15 -12.66 -2.80
CA SER A 545 -7.72 -13.70 -3.74
C SER A 545 -6.42 -14.35 -3.27
N LEU A 546 -6.34 -15.67 -3.41
CA LEU A 546 -5.19 -16.49 -3.02
C LEU A 546 -4.82 -17.44 -4.16
N ILE A 547 -3.53 -17.56 -4.40
CA ILE A 547 -2.96 -18.44 -5.41
C ILE A 547 -2.26 -19.59 -4.68
N ALA A 548 -2.64 -20.82 -4.99
CA ALA A 548 -1.99 -22.03 -4.51
C ALA A 548 -1.22 -22.69 -5.66
N ASN A 549 0.10 -22.72 -5.54
CA ASN A 549 0.98 -23.40 -6.48
C ASN A 549 1.32 -24.78 -5.93
N LYS A 550 0.72 -25.84 -6.49
CA LYS A 550 1.03 -27.24 -6.16
C LYS A 550 2.13 -27.85 -7.04
N THR A 551 2.70 -27.08 -7.96
CA THR A 551 3.79 -27.55 -8.82
C THR A 551 5.12 -27.60 -8.05
N ASN A 552 6.12 -28.26 -8.65
CA ASN A 552 7.50 -28.30 -8.15
C ASN A 552 8.36 -27.12 -8.62
N GLN A 553 7.77 -26.16 -9.33
CA GLN A 553 8.48 -24.97 -9.83
C GLN A 553 7.76 -23.72 -9.36
N LYS A 554 8.49 -22.58 -9.34
CA LYS A 554 7.83 -21.29 -9.14
C LYS A 554 6.90 -21.00 -10.33
N VAL A 555 5.79 -20.33 -10.06
CA VAL A 555 4.85 -19.90 -11.09
C VAL A 555 4.62 -18.41 -10.96
N THR A 556 4.68 -17.69 -12.08
CA THR A 556 4.31 -16.28 -12.13
C THR A 556 2.88 -16.18 -12.67
N VAL A 557 1.97 -15.69 -11.83
CA VAL A 557 0.58 -15.46 -12.21
C VAL A 557 0.36 -13.98 -12.39
N HIS A 558 -0.08 -13.60 -13.57
CA HIS A 558 -0.54 -12.27 -13.85
C HIS A 558 -1.98 -12.08 -13.37
N VAL A 559 -2.26 -10.94 -12.74
CA VAL A 559 -3.56 -10.56 -12.20
C VAL A 559 -3.96 -9.23 -12.86
N ASN A 560 -5.09 -9.21 -13.57
CA ASN A 560 -5.63 -8.01 -14.21
C ASN A 560 -7.00 -7.65 -13.60
N ASN A 561 -7.10 -6.51 -12.95
CA ASN A 561 -8.33 -5.95 -12.37
C ASN A 561 -8.87 -4.71 -13.10
N GLU A 562 -8.38 -4.35 -14.30
CA GLU A 562 -8.75 -3.10 -15.02
C GLU A 562 -10.26 -2.94 -15.27
N GLN A 563 -10.98 -4.06 -15.35
CA GLN A 563 -12.43 -4.05 -15.54
C GLN A 563 -13.20 -3.87 -14.23
N SER A 564 -12.51 -3.81 -13.10
CA SER A 564 -13.12 -3.55 -11.81
C SER A 564 -13.56 -2.09 -11.72
N ARG A 565 -14.70 -1.84 -11.08
CA ARG A 565 -15.31 -0.51 -10.94
C ARG A 565 -15.66 -0.25 -9.49
N ASN A 566 -15.40 0.97 -9.02
CA ASN A 566 -15.60 1.38 -7.63
C ASN A 566 -14.82 0.46 -6.65
N CYS A 567 -13.58 0.08 -7.01
CA CYS A 567 -12.73 -0.83 -6.24
C CYS A 567 -11.40 -0.18 -5.87
N THR A 568 -10.96 -0.36 -4.62
CA THR A 568 -9.57 -0.11 -4.20
C THR A 568 -8.92 -1.44 -3.86
N SER A 569 -7.63 -1.57 -4.17
CA SER A 569 -6.85 -2.78 -3.93
C SER A 569 -5.78 -2.54 -2.87
N SER A 570 -5.41 -3.62 -2.18
CA SER A 570 -4.23 -3.67 -1.31
C SER A 570 -2.93 -3.58 -2.12
N ARG A 571 -3.03 -3.77 -3.44
CA ARG A 571 -1.98 -3.43 -4.40
C ARG A 571 -2.23 -2.04 -4.94
N SER A 572 -1.17 -1.29 -5.19
CA SER A 572 -1.25 0.05 -5.77
C SER A 572 -1.59 0.04 -7.27
N MET A 573 -1.63 -1.14 -7.89
CA MET A 573 -1.88 -1.30 -9.32
C MET A 573 -3.13 -2.16 -9.57
N SER A 574 -3.89 -1.81 -10.61
CA SER A 574 -4.96 -2.65 -11.15
C SER A 574 -4.42 -3.91 -11.83
N VAL A 575 -3.20 -3.85 -12.35
CA VAL A 575 -2.53 -4.93 -13.09
C VAL A 575 -1.16 -5.22 -12.51
N PHE A 576 -0.88 -6.46 -12.12
CA PHE A 576 0.40 -6.85 -11.52
C PHE A 576 0.67 -8.34 -11.71
N ALA A 577 1.89 -8.78 -11.38
CA ALA A 577 2.28 -10.18 -11.39
C ALA A 577 2.68 -10.67 -10.01
N VAL A 578 2.35 -11.92 -9.71
CA VAL A 578 2.63 -12.56 -8.43
C VAL A 578 3.50 -13.78 -8.68
N GLU A 579 4.73 -13.75 -8.17
CA GLU A 579 5.62 -14.92 -8.15
C GLU A 579 5.24 -15.81 -6.95
N VAL A 580 4.75 -17.02 -7.22
CA VAL A 580 4.35 -17.98 -6.19
C VAL A 580 5.34 -19.14 -6.16
N PRO A 581 6.12 -19.32 -5.06
CA PRO A 581 7.06 -20.42 -4.94
C PRO A 581 6.42 -21.81 -5.07
N ALA A 582 7.22 -22.79 -5.44
CA ALA A 582 6.79 -24.19 -5.54
C ALA A 582 6.17 -24.69 -4.24
N ARG A 583 5.05 -25.41 -4.32
CA ARG A 583 4.34 -26.01 -3.17
C ARG A 583 3.92 -25.01 -2.09
N THR A 584 3.67 -23.75 -2.45
CA THR A 584 3.23 -22.71 -1.51
C THR A 584 1.88 -22.11 -1.89
N LYS A 585 1.33 -21.33 -0.94
CA LYS A 585 0.14 -20.51 -1.13
C LYS A 585 0.50 -19.06 -0.84
N MET A 586 -0.07 -18.13 -1.60
CA MET A 586 0.14 -16.71 -1.41
C MET A 586 -1.16 -15.95 -1.61
N VAL A 587 -1.52 -15.10 -0.65
CA VAL A 587 -2.59 -14.12 -0.83
C VAL A 587 -2.09 -13.07 -1.81
N CYS A 588 -2.74 -12.93 -2.96
CA CYS A 588 -2.28 -12.04 -4.02
C CYS A 588 -2.77 -10.61 -3.84
N GLN A 589 -4.05 -10.44 -3.45
CA GLN A 589 -4.68 -9.14 -3.26
C GLN A 589 -5.90 -9.21 -2.34
N HIS A 590 -6.18 -8.07 -1.73
CA HIS A 590 -7.46 -7.72 -1.15
C HIS A 590 -8.09 -6.59 -1.96
N VAL A 591 -9.41 -6.60 -2.08
CA VAL A 591 -10.17 -5.56 -2.78
C VAL A 591 -11.36 -5.17 -1.91
N LEU A 592 -11.53 -3.85 -1.75
CA LEU A 592 -12.66 -3.22 -1.07
C LEU A 592 -13.37 -2.28 -2.05
N PRO A 593 -14.64 -1.92 -1.80
CA PRO A 593 -15.26 -0.82 -2.52
C PRO A 593 -14.56 0.50 -2.19
N ILE A 594 -14.49 1.44 -3.14
CA ILE A 594 -14.07 2.83 -2.84
C ILE A 594 -15.17 3.50 -2.03
N SER A 595 -16.42 3.40 -2.51
CA SER A 595 -17.63 3.83 -1.82
C SER A 595 -18.60 2.67 -1.68
N ASP A 596 -19.04 2.42 -0.44
CA ASP A 596 -20.09 1.46 -0.11
C ASP A 596 -21.50 1.94 -0.45
N LYS A 597 -21.66 3.24 -0.75
CA LYS A 597 -22.92 3.86 -1.19
C LYS A 597 -23.24 3.60 -2.65
N GLN A 598 -22.27 3.10 -3.43
CA GLN A 598 -22.41 2.81 -4.84
C GLN A 598 -22.19 1.32 -5.08
N ASP A 599 -22.79 0.80 -6.15
CA ASP A 599 -22.50 -0.56 -6.61
C ASP A 599 -21.02 -0.70 -6.97
N TRP A 600 -20.44 -1.86 -6.72
CA TRP A 600 -19.07 -2.15 -7.08
C TRP A 600 -18.94 -3.49 -7.79
N THR A 601 -18.05 -3.52 -8.77
CA THR A 601 -17.81 -4.70 -9.60
C THR A 601 -16.35 -5.06 -9.49
N TYR A 602 -16.07 -6.22 -8.94
CA TYR A 602 -14.76 -6.86 -9.02
C TYR A 602 -14.71 -7.70 -10.29
N SER A 603 -13.78 -7.40 -11.20
CA SER A 603 -13.54 -8.18 -12.40
C SER A 603 -12.04 -8.43 -12.52
N CYS A 604 -11.64 -9.66 -12.24
CA CYS A 604 -10.26 -10.10 -12.22
C CYS A 604 -10.01 -11.18 -13.27
N VAL A 605 -8.93 -11.04 -14.03
CA VAL A 605 -8.46 -12.05 -14.98
C VAL A 605 -7.06 -12.50 -14.56
N GLU A 606 -6.95 -13.75 -14.13
CA GLU A 606 -5.68 -14.38 -13.77
C GLU A 606 -5.11 -15.19 -14.95
N THR A 607 -3.82 -15.04 -15.27
CA THR A 607 -3.17 -15.75 -16.39
C THR A 607 -1.77 -16.19 -15.99
N VAL A 608 -1.41 -17.45 -16.24
CA VAL A 608 -0.03 -17.91 -16.00
C VAL A 608 0.90 -17.37 -17.09
N ILE A 609 2.03 -16.82 -16.65
CA ILE A 609 3.11 -16.40 -17.53
C ILE A 609 4.08 -17.59 -17.62
N PRO A 610 4.37 -18.12 -18.82
CA PRO A 610 5.41 -19.13 -18.98
C PRO A 610 6.73 -18.59 -18.46
N CYS A 611 7.40 -19.36 -17.59
CA CYS A 611 8.78 -19.06 -17.23
C CYS A 611 9.62 -19.21 -18.51
N MET A 612 10.18 -18.11 -19.02
CA MET A 612 11.16 -18.17 -20.12
C MET A 612 12.52 -18.62 -19.61
#